data_AF-A0A454D0E8-F1
#
_entry.id   AF-A0A454D0E8-F1
#
_cell.length_a   1.000
_cell.length_b   1.000
_cell.length_c   1.000
_cell.angle_alpha   90.00
_cell.angle_beta   90.00
_cell.angle_gamma   90.00
#
_symmetry.space_group_name_H-M   'P 1'
#
loop_
_entity.id
_entity.type
_entity.pdbx_description
1 polymer ?
#
loop_
_entity_poly.entity_id
_entity_poly.type
_entity_poly.pdbx_seq_one_letter_code
_entity_poly.pdbx_strand_id
1 'polypeptide(L)'
;MNPTFTLSELKFFCLRFVAIFFLLVAVFGAIIHYDKSASEEAAKSNIRVQQQALLKGKKQYIEWVMGSVVRETALLADIMAARRVYETLELPSEQAQRAELSRLNSILEAVSQRKEVYDQLRYLDMQGNEVIRINFNGGHSEGVP
;
A
#
# COMPACT_ATOMS: atom_id res chain seq x y z
N MET A 1 56.96 -29.92 55.09
CA MET A 1 55.96 -29.48 56.08
C MET A 1 54.70 -29.09 55.32
N ASN A 2 53.67 -29.93 55.36
CA ASN A 2 52.39 -29.63 54.72
C ASN A 2 51.64 -28.63 55.60
N PRO A 3 51.19 -27.49 55.08
CA PRO A 3 50.35 -26.58 55.85
C PRO A 3 48.99 -27.25 56.06
N THR A 4 48.70 -27.66 57.30
CA THR A 4 47.35 -28.04 57.70
C THR A 4 46.52 -26.77 57.81
N PHE A 5 45.79 -26.44 56.73
CA PHE A 5 44.81 -25.36 56.75
C PHE A 5 43.76 -25.60 57.83
N THR A 6 43.51 -24.59 58.66
CA THR A 6 42.46 -24.68 59.67
C THR A 6 41.08 -24.59 59.00
N LEU A 7 40.08 -25.30 59.55
CA LEU A 7 38.71 -25.31 59.02
C LEU A 7 38.09 -23.91 58.91
N SER A 8 38.53 -22.96 59.74
CA SER A 8 38.12 -21.54 59.71
C SER A 8 38.71 -20.77 58.53
N GLU A 9 39.99 -20.99 58.19
CA GLU A 9 40.65 -20.34 57.05
C GLU A 9 40.06 -20.81 55.73
N LEU A 10 39.75 -22.11 55.62
CA LEU A 10 39.11 -22.66 54.43
C LEU A 10 37.70 -22.09 54.23
N LYS A 11 36.90 -21.98 55.29
CA LYS A 11 35.56 -21.37 55.23
C LYS A 11 35.62 -19.91 54.80
N PHE A 12 36.60 -19.16 55.32
CA PHE A 12 36.80 -17.75 54.99
C PHE A 12 37.25 -17.55 53.53
N PHE A 13 38.15 -18.42 53.06
CA PHE A 13 38.57 -18.46 51.66
C PHE A 13 37.40 -18.80 50.72
N CYS A 14 36.64 -19.86 51.01
CA CYS A 14 35.48 -20.26 50.22
C CYS A 14 34.40 -19.17 50.17
N LEU A 15 34.11 -18.50 51.29
CA LEU A 15 33.12 -17.41 51.31
C LEU A 15 33.53 -16.25 50.40
N ARG A 16 34.79 -15.81 50.48
CA ARG A 16 35.32 -14.74 49.63
C ARG A 16 35.37 -15.15 48.16
N PHE A 17 35.80 -16.37 47.88
CA PHE A 17 35.82 -16.92 46.52
C PHE A 17 34.42 -16.96 45.92
N VAL A 18 33.43 -17.46 46.67
CA VAL A 18 32.02 -17.51 46.23
C VAL A 18 31.48 -16.10 46.00
N ALA A 19 31.74 -15.15 46.90
CA ALA A 19 31.31 -13.76 46.73
C ALA A 19 31.91 -13.11 45.47
N ILE A 20 33.21 -13.28 45.23
CA ILE A 20 33.88 -12.75 44.03
C ILE A 20 33.37 -13.44 42.77
N PHE A 21 33.16 -14.76 42.80
CA PHE A 21 32.63 -15.52 41.67
C PHE A 21 31.22 -15.03 41.28
N PHE A 22 30.31 -14.88 42.26
CA PHE A 22 28.97 -14.36 41.97
C PHE A 22 28.99 -12.92 41.49
N LEU A 23 29.89 -12.08 42.03
CA LEU A 23 30.08 -10.72 41.53
C LEU A 23 30.53 -10.73 40.06
N LEU A 24 31.49 -11.58 39.69
CA LEU A 24 31.92 -11.73 38.30
C LEU A 24 30.79 -12.23 37.41
N VAL A 25 30.06 -13.27 37.82
CA VAL A 25 28.90 -13.78 37.05
C VAL A 25 27.84 -12.70 36.86
N ALA A 26 27.55 -11.90 37.89
CA ALA A 26 26.60 -10.80 37.79
C ALA A 26 27.06 -9.72 36.81
N VAL A 27 28.35 -9.35 36.84
CA VAL A 27 28.93 -8.38 35.91
C VAL A 27 28.88 -8.89 34.47
N PHE A 28 29.32 -10.13 34.22
CA PHE A 28 29.26 -10.72 32.87
C PHE A 28 27.81 -10.88 32.38
N GLY A 29 26.90 -11.30 33.25
CA GLY A 29 25.47 -11.40 32.94
C GLY A 29 24.88 -10.05 32.55
N ALA A 30 25.21 -8.98 33.28
CA ALA A 30 24.77 -7.63 32.97
C ALA A 30 25.30 -7.14 31.61
N ILE A 31 26.57 -7.41 31.30
CA ILE A 31 27.19 -7.04 30.01
C ILE A 31 26.48 -7.76 28.86
N ILE A 32 26.30 -9.08 28.96
CA ILE A 32 25.63 -9.88 27.92
C ILE A 32 24.18 -9.43 27.75
N HIS A 33 23.47 -9.18 28.84
CA HIS A 33 22.10 -8.71 28.80
C HIS A 33 21.97 -7.35 28.13
N TYR A 34 22.88 -6.41 28.44
CA TYR A 34 22.90 -5.09 27.82
C TYR A 34 23.15 -5.17 26.31
N ASP A 35 24.16 -5.92 25.88
CA ASP A 35 24.50 -6.10 24.47
C ASP A 35 23.33 -6.72 23.67
N LYS A 36 22.73 -7.79 24.21
CA LYS A 36 21.56 -8.42 23.59
C LYS A 36 20.38 -7.47 23.49
N SER A 37 20.10 -6.72 24.56
CA SER A 37 18.97 -5.78 24.59
C SER A 37 19.17 -4.65 23.57
N ALA A 38 20.38 -4.10 23.48
CA ALA A 38 20.74 -3.08 22.50
C ALA A 38 20.60 -3.59 21.06
N SER A 39 21.05 -4.83 20.79
CA SER A 39 20.89 -5.46 19.46
C SER A 39 19.42 -5.67 19.10
N GLU A 40 18.58 -6.10 20.04
CA GLU A 40 17.14 -6.28 19.80
C GLU A 40 16.43 -4.95 19.53
N GLU A 41 16.77 -3.89 20.26
CA GLU A 41 16.23 -2.55 20.04
C GLU A 41 16.62 -2.00 18.67
N ALA A 42 17.88 -2.19 18.26
CA ALA A 42 18.35 -1.81 16.92
C ALA A 42 17.61 -2.58 15.82
N ALA A 43 17.41 -3.89 15.99
CA ALA A 43 16.65 -4.71 15.04
C ALA A 43 15.18 -4.26 14.94
N LYS A 44 14.52 -4.03 16.08
CA LYS A 44 13.14 -3.51 16.13
C LYS A 44 13.03 -2.14 15.48
N SER A 45 13.99 -1.26 15.74
CA SER A 45 14.04 0.08 15.13
C SER A 45 14.18 -0.01 13.61
N ASN A 46 15.09 -0.85 13.11
CA ASN A 46 15.30 -1.04 11.67
C ASN A 46 14.04 -1.60 11.00
N ILE A 47 13.40 -2.62 11.59
CA ILE A 47 12.13 -3.17 11.09
C ILE A 47 11.06 -2.08 11.04
N ARG A 48 10.94 -1.26 12.09
CA ARG A 48 9.96 -0.17 12.14
C ARG A 48 10.20 0.86 11.03
N VAL A 49 11.46 1.27 10.82
CA VAL A 49 11.83 2.20 9.74
C VAL A 49 11.50 1.61 8.36
N GLN A 50 11.82 0.33 8.14
CA GLN A 50 11.50 -0.36 6.88
C GLN A 50 9.99 -0.44 6.65
N GLN A 51 9.21 -0.80 7.67
CA GLN A 51 7.75 -0.87 7.58
C GLN A 51 7.13 0.51 7.33
N GLN A 52 7.64 1.56 7.96
CA GLN A 52 7.20 2.93 7.72
C GLN A 52 7.53 3.38 6.30
N ALA A 53 8.73 3.09 5.80
CA ALA A 53 9.12 3.39 4.42
C ALA A 53 8.23 2.65 3.41
N LEU A 54 7.95 1.38 3.66
CA LEU A 54 7.04 0.58 2.83
C LEU A 54 5.62 1.14 2.82
N LEU A 55 5.07 1.47 4.00
CA LEU A 55 3.73 2.04 4.12
C LEU A 55 3.64 3.40 3.41
N LYS A 56 4.67 4.25 3.58
CA LYS A 56 4.76 5.54 2.91
C LYS A 56 4.81 5.39 1.39
N GLY A 57 5.62 4.46 0.88
CA GLY A 57 5.70 4.16 -0.55
C GLY A 57 4.36 3.67 -1.11
N LYS A 58 3.70 2.74 -0.41
CA LYS A 58 2.35 2.27 -0.79
C LYS A 58 1.31 3.39 -0.80
N LYS A 59 1.34 4.28 0.21
CA LYS A 59 0.47 5.46 0.25
C LYS A 59 0.69 6.36 -0.96
N GLN A 60 1.94 6.70 -1.25
CA GLN A 60 2.30 7.54 -2.40
C GLN A 60 1.87 6.92 -3.73
N TYR A 61 1.98 5.60 -3.87
CA TYR A 61 1.48 4.88 -5.03
C TYR A 61 -0.03 5.04 -5.19
N ILE A 62 -0.81 4.84 -4.13
CA ILE A 62 -2.28 5.04 -4.16
C ILE A 62 -2.62 6.48 -4.55
N GLU A 63 -1.96 7.47 -3.94
CA GLU A 63 -2.18 8.89 -4.27
C GLU A 63 -1.86 9.19 -5.74
N TRP A 64 -0.79 8.60 -6.28
CA TRP A 64 -0.40 8.76 -7.68
C TRP A 64 -1.43 8.13 -8.64
N VAL A 65 -1.87 6.89 -8.36
CA VAL A 65 -2.90 6.20 -9.16
C VAL A 65 -4.22 6.97 -9.12
N MET A 66 -4.69 7.38 -7.94
CA MET A 66 -5.92 8.16 -7.80
C MET A 66 -5.82 9.51 -8.51
N GLY A 67 -4.67 10.17 -8.42
CA GLY A 67 -4.41 11.40 -9.18
C GLY A 67 -4.48 11.16 -10.70
N SER A 68 -4.04 10.00 -11.19
CA SER A 68 -4.18 9.63 -12.61
C SER A 68 -5.63 9.45 -13.00
N VAL A 69 -6.41 8.70 -12.21
CA VAL A 69 -7.84 8.48 -12.45
C VAL A 69 -8.59 9.82 -12.51
N VAL A 70 -8.36 10.72 -11.56
CA VAL A 70 -9.01 12.05 -11.55
C VAL A 70 -8.68 12.85 -12.81
N ARG A 71 -7.40 12.91 -13.21
CA ARG A 71 -6.99 13.63 -14.42
C ARG A 71 -7.58 13.03 -15.68
N GLU A 72 -7.64 11.71 -15.76
CA GLU A 72 -8.23 11.00 -16.90
C GLU A 72 -9.74 11.23 -16.99
N THR A 73 -10.45 11.15 -15.87
CA THR A 73 -11.88 11.48 -15.82
C THR A 73 -12.14 12.93 -16.22
N ALA A 74 -11.30 13.88 -15.76
CA ALA A 74 -11.40 15.28 -16.16
C ALA A 74 -11.16 15.44 -17.67
N LEU A 75 -10.13 14.80 -18.23
CA LEU A 75 -9.86 14.82 -19.67
C LEU A 75 -11.03 14.23 -20.47
N LEU A 76 -11.61 13.12 -20.02
CA LEU A 76 -12.79 12.54 -20.65
C LEU A 76 -13.97 13.52 -20.60
N ALA A 77 -14.21 14.16 -19.45
CA ALA A 77 -15.26 15.18 -19.31
C ALA A 77 -15.04 16.37 -20.26
N ASP A 78 -13.81 16.87 -20.39
CA ASP A 78 -13.45 17.94 -21.32
C ASP A 78 -13.71 17.54 -22.79
N ILE A 79 -13.36 16.29 -23.16
CA ILE A 79 -13.63 15.75 -24.49
C ILE A 79 -15.15 15.65 -24.74
N MET A 80 -15.91 15.18 -23.76
CA MET A 80 -17.38 15.08 -23.86
C MET A 80 -18.02 16.46 -24.04
N ALA A 81 -17.55 17.45 -23.28
CA ALA A 81 -18.01 18.83 -23.37
C ALA A 81 -17.65 19.45 -24.73
N ALA A 82 -16.42 19.27 -25.21
CA ALA A 82 -15.96 19.78 -26.50
C ALA A 82 -16.74 19.17 -27.68
N ARG A 83 -17.13 17.89 -27.58
CA ARG A 83 -17.98 17.21 -28.57
C ARG A 83 -19.47 17.49 -28.40
N ARG A 84 -19.86 18.25 -27.37
CA ARG A 84 -21.25 18.55 -27.03
C ARG A 84 -22.12 17.30 -26.93
N VAL A 85 -21.59 16.25 -26.29
CA VAL A 85 -22.27 14.95 -26.19
C VAL A 85 -23.66 15.08 -25.56
N TYR A 86 -23.85 16.04 -24.64
CA TYR A 86 -25.15 16.31 -24.02
C TYR A 86 -26.24 16.71 -25.03
N GLU A 87 -25.89 17.33 -26.16
CA GLU A 87 -26.83 17.71 -27.24
C GLU A 87 -27.24 16.48 -28.09
N THR A 88 -26.53 15.35 -27.96
CA THR A 88 -26.82 14.13 -28.71
C THR A 88 -28.21 13.58 -28.39
N LEU A 89 -28.65 13.74 -27.14
CA LEU A 89 -29.98 13.33 -26.70
C LEU A 89 -31.10 14.25 -27.20
N GLU A 90 -30.75 15.45 -27.65
CA GLU A 90 -31.68 16.47 -28.16
C GLU A 90 -31.82 16.42 -29.70
N LEU A 91 -31.12 15.49 -30.36
CA LEU A 91 -31.18 15.34 -31.81
C LEU A 91 -32.60 14.93 -32.26
N PRO A 92 -33.17 15.60 -33.28
CA PRO A 92 -34.55 15.38 -33.70
C PRO A 92 -34.78 14.04 -34.43
N SER A 93 -33.72 13.34 -34.81
CA SER A 93 -33.77 12.02 -35.45
C SER A 93 -33.19 10.98 -34.52
N GLU A 94 -34.00 9.98 -34.13
CA GLU A 94 -33.53 8.82 -33.36
C GLU A 94 -32.33 8.13 -34.05
N GLN A 95 -32.31 8.13 -35.37
CA GLN A 95 -31.24 7.49 -36.13
C GLN A 95 -29.92 8.26 -36.03
N ALA A 96 -29.98 9.60 -35.98
CA ALA A 96 -28.81 10.43 -35.74
C ALA A 96 -28.31 10.30 -34.29
N GLN A 97 -29.22 10.27 -33.32
CA GLN A 97 -28.91 10.03 -31.92
C GLN A 97 -28.18 8.70 -31.71
N ARG A 98 -28.73 7.60 -32.27
CA ARG A 98 -28.11 6.27 -32.17
C ARG A 98 -26.73 6.22 -32.82
N ALA A 99 -26.54 6.90 -33.96
CA ALA A 99 -25.25 6.93 -34.65
C ALA A 99 -24.16 7.63 -33.82
N GLU A 100 -24.48 8.75 -33.18
CA GLU A 100 -23.54 9.46 -32.32
C GLU A 100 -23.26 8.72 -31.01
N LEU A 101 -24.29 8.14 -30.37
CA LEU A 101 -24.10 7.29 -29.19
C LEU A 101 -23.24 6.07 -29.50
N SER A 102 -23.44 5.43 -30.66
CA SER A 102 -22.61 4.31 -31.11
C SER A 102 -21.15 4.73 -31.32
N ARG A 103 -20.91 5.91 -31.93
CA ARG A 103 -19.55 6.45 -32.08
C ARG A 103 -18.90 6.72 -30.73
N LEU A 104 -19.64 7.30 -29.78
CA LEU A 104 -19.16 7.54 -28.44
C LEU A 104 -18.85 6.23 -27.70
N ASN A 105 -19.71 5.23 -27.83
CA ASN A 105 -19.49 3.89 -27.28
C ASN A 105 -18.16 3.30 -27.77
N SER A 106 -17.89 3.32 -29.08
CA SER A 106 -16.63 2.81 -29.63
C SER A 106 -15.39 3.58 -29.13
N ILE A 107 -15.50 4.89 -28.90
CA ILE A 107 -14.40 5.68 -28.34
C ILE A 107 -14.14 5.26 -26.89
N LEU A 108 -15.18 5.16 -26.07
CA LEU A 108 -15.06 4.78 -24.66
C LEU A 108 -14.60 3.33 -24.50
N GLU A 109 -15.02 2.43 -25.38
CA GLU A 109 -14.55 1.05 -25.46
C GLU A 109 -13.05 0.99 -25.75
N ALA A 110 -12.56 1.76 -26.74
CA ALA A 110 -11.13 1.84 -27.04
C ALA A 110 -10.31 2.43 -25.87
N VAL A 111 -10.88 3.38 -25.12
CA VAL A 111 -10.25 3.92 -23.91
C VAL A 111 -10.17 2.86 -22.81
N SER A 112 -11.28 2.16 -22.53
CA SER A 112 -11.34 1.07 -21.55
C SER A 112 -10.33 -0.02 -21.90
N GLN A 113 -10.28 -0.44 -23.17
CA GLN A 113 -9.42 -1.52 -23.64
C GLN A 113 -7.93 -1.17 -23.52
N ARG A 114 -7.56 0.09 -23.79
CA ARG A 114 -6.16 0.53 -23.67
C ARG A 114 -5.73 0.69 -22.21
N LYS A 115 -6.69 1.01 -21.33
CA LYS A 115 -6.40 1.34 -19.94
C LYS A 115 -6.35 0.10 -19.05
N GLU A 116 -7.25 -0.86 -19.24
CA GLU A 116 -7.30 -2.15 -18.51
C GLU A 116 -7.37 -2.04 -16.98
N VAL A 117 -7.53 -0.83 -16.44
CA VAL A 117 -7.58 -0.53 -14.99
C VAL A 117 -9.00 -0.25 -14.50
N TYR A 118 -9.94 -0.07 -15.42
CA TYR A 118 -11.33 0.25 -15.11
C TYR A 118 -12.21 -0.96 -15.36
N ASP A 119 -12.88 -1.46 -14.32
CA ASP A 119 -13.90 -2.50 -14.48
C ASP A 119 -15.07 -1.99 -15.33
N GLN A 120 -15.38 -0.69 -15.23
CA GLN A 120 -16.51 -0.08 -15.93
C GLN A 120 -16.26 1.41 -16.25
N LEU A 121 -16.72 1.84 -17.43
CA LEU A 121 -16.91 3.26 -17.78
C LEU A 121 -18.39 3.53 -18.01
N ARG A 122 -18.90 4.62 -17.44
CA ARG A 122 -20.32 4.98 -17.50
C ARG A 122 -20.47 6.44 -17.92
N TYR A 123 -21.36 6.70 -18.88
CA TYR A 123 -21.81 8.06 -19.19
C TYR A 123 -23.25 8.22 -18.72
N LEU A 124 -23.47 9.23 -17.88
CA LEU A 124 -24.79 9.60 -17.37
C LEU A 124 -25.25 10.89 -18.06
N ASP A 125 -26.53 10.95 -18.43
CA ASP A 125 -27.14 12.18 -18.93
C ASP A 125 -27.37 13.21 -17.81
N MET A 126 -27.89 14.38 -18.19
CA MET A 126 -28.16 15.47 -17.25
C MET A 126 -29.29 15.15 -16.26
N GLN A 127 -30.08 14.10 -16.53
CA GLN A 127 -31.14 13.59 -15.67
C GLN A 127 -30.63 12.46 -14.75
N GLY A 128 -29.37 12.03 -14.91
CA GLY A 128 -28.74 10.96 -14.17
C GLY A 128 -29.00 9.56 -14.73
N ASN A 129 -29.64 9.43 -15.89
CA ASN A 129 -29.83 8.14 -16.56
C ASN A 129 -28.52 7.70 -17.20
N GLU A 130 -28.26 6.41 -17.14
CA GLU A 130 -27.14 5.84 -17.86
C GLU A 130 -27.48 5.71 -19.34
N VAL A 131 -26.61 6.27 -20.18
CA VAL A 131 -26.77 6.25 -21.64
C VAL A 131 -25.75 5.35 -22.30
N ILE A 132 -24.56 5.19 -21.68
CA ILE A 132 -23.51 4.29 -22.15
C ILE A 132 -22.88 3.58 -20.96
N ARG A 133 -22.67 2.27 -21.12
CA ARG A 133 -21.92 1.42 -20.22
C ARG A 133 -20.89 0.61 -21.00
N ILE A 134 -19.62 0.74 -20.60
CA ILE A 134 -18.56 -0.16 -21.05
C ILE A 134 -18.13 -0.99 -19.85
N ASN A 135 -18.13 -2.31 -19.97
CA ASN A 135 -17.53 -3.21 -18.98
C ASN A 135 -16.17 -3.69 -19.49
N PHE A 136 -15.23 -3.94 -18.57
CA PHE A 136 -13.96 -4.59 -18.85
C PHE A 136 -13.88 -5.92 -18.11
N ASN A 137 -13.98 -7.02 -18.84
CA ASN A 137 -14.01 -8.37 -18.29
C ASN A 137 -12.92 -9.20 -18.96
N GLY A 138 -12.01 -9.79 -18.18
CA GLY A 138 -11.04 -10.76 -18.69
C GLY A 138 -10.16 -10.25 -19.84
N GLY A 139 -9.74 -8.98 -19.79
CA GLY A 139 -8.88 -8.37 -20.80
C GLY A 139 -9.60 -7.79 -22.01
N HIS A 140 -10.94 -7.80 -22.03
CA HIS A 140 -11.76 -7.35 -23.14
C HIS A 140 -12.77 -6.30 -22.68
N SER A 141 -12.86 -5.19 -23.41
CA SER A 141 -13.91 -4.19 -23.26
C SER A 141 -15.12 -4.53 -24.10
N GLU A 142 -16.32 -4.35 -23.56
CA GLU A 142 -17.57 -4.48 -24.31
C GLU A 142 -18.56 -3.38 -23.90
N GLY A 143 -19.23 -2.79 -24.89
CA GLY A 143 -20.38 -1.91 -24.67
C GLY A 143 -21.62 -2.74 -24.34
N VAL A 144 -22.28 -2.42 -23.23
CA VAL A 144 -23.54 -3.05 -22.82
C VAL A 144 -24.68 -2.09 -23.14
N PRO A 145 -25.77 -2.58 -23.78
CA PRO A 145 -26.97 -1.77 -24.05
C PRO A 145 -27.73 -1.37 -22.78
#